data_AF-A0A7C4UAN2-F1
#
_entry.id   AF-A0A7C4UAN2-F1
#
_cell.length_a   1.000
_cell.length_b   1.000
_cell.length_c   1.000
_cell.angle_alpha   90.00
_cell.angle_beta   90.00
_cell.angle_gamma   90.00
#
_symmetry.space_group_name_H-M   'P 1'
#
loop_
_entity.id
_entity.type
_entity.pdbx_description
1 polymer ?
#
loop_
_entity_poly.entity_id
_entity_poly.type
_entity_poly.pdbx_seq_one_letter_code
_entity_poly.pdbx_strand_id
1 'polypeptide(L)'
;MRFVLSLCLALGLVAGFSSAQEKTPAKKKSDKPLIPEKAVPGYTVKKLEGFHLLISDETTKHLDDQFERKPMEVLELELKGIARVVTSRQLKILQTIAIFVEWDDPEAHPANTGGVVVARYWYDSGNGIGMFREGRNPLKANNVEILTMKFLTEKWQPGKSNEQLILLHEVSHAIHNHLVGGRNPIVQAAYQQAMDRKLYDEVKHVSGRTQRAYAATSDHEYFAELSCAYLDKCAFFPFTREELKSHDPVGFKLMEQVWGKSDNRSAKAKAAMQVAAKSSPKTEPPSKPSAPPTSPKDQESAAEQKLELIDILIKSGKTDKARERLQDLIKAYPETKSAGKAKELLDKLK
;
A
#
# COMPACT_ATOMS: atom_id res chain seq x y z
N MET A 1 63.70 68.47 -20.92
CA MET A 1 62.45 68.62 -21.70
C MET A 1 61.34 67.95 -20.88
N ARG A 2 60.41 68.73 -20.30
CA ARG A 2 59.01 68.93 -20.75
C ARG A 2 58.15 67.65 -20.59
N PHE A 3 56.89 67.60 -20.16
CA PHE A 3 55.87 68.45 -19.52
C PHE A 3 54.69 67.47 -19.23
N VAL A 4 53.98 67.64 -18.11
CA VAL A 4 52.51 67.57 -17.81
C VAL A 4 51.51 66.76 -18.69
N LEU A 5 50.42 66.34 -18.03
CA LEU A 5 49.01 66.02 -18.45
C LEU A 5 48.65 64.51 -18.44
N SER A 6 47.72 64.00 -17.62
CA SER A 6 46.27 64.29 -17.44
C SER A 6 45.43 63.97 -18.69
N LEU A 7 44.62 62.89 -18.69
CA LEU A 7 43.24 62.92 -19.20
C LEU A 7 42.41 61.66 -18.88
N CYS A 8 41.13 61.93 -18.67
CA CYS A 8 40.00 61.13 -18.24
C CYS A 8 39.44 60.11 -19.25
N LEU A 9 38.68 59.15 -18.69
CA LEU A 9 37.35 58.63 -19.11
C LEU A 9 37.20 57.84 -20.43
N ALA A 10 36.69 56.61 -20.34
CA ALA A 10 35.51 56.17 -21.09
C ALA A 10 34.93 54.86 -20.52
N LEU A 11 33.62 54.90 -20.21
CA LEU A 11 32.77 53.77 -19.86
C LEU A 11 32.62 52.81 -21.06
N GLY A 12 32.56 51.51 -20.76
CA GLY A 12 32.02 50.47 -21.64
C GLY A 12 31.14 49.51 -20.85
N LEU A 13 29.86 49.86 -20.70
CA LEU A 13 28.80 48.99 -20.19
C LEU A 13 28.45 47.98 -21.29
N VAL A 14 28.86 46.72 -21.15
CA VAL A 14 28.34 45.62 -21.97
C VAL A 14 27.28 44.88 -21.17
N ALA A 15 26.03 45.15 -21.51
CA ALA A 15 24.88 44.37 -21.06
C ALA A 15 24.99 42.96 -21.65
N GLY A 16 25.33 41.98 -20.81
CA GLY A 16 25.25 40.56 -21.15
C GLY A 16 23.79 40.15 -21.27
N PHE A 17 23.33 39.90 -22.50
CA PHE A 17 22.09 39.19 -22.76
C PHE A 17 22.16 37.81 -22.12
N SER A 18 21.42 37.62 -21.03
CA SER A 18 21.20 36.31 -20.42
C SER A 18 20.20 35.57 -21.31
N SER A 19 20.71 34.70 -22.19
CA SER A 19 19.88 33.76 -22.92
C SER A 19 19.26 32.80 -21.90
N ALA A 20 17.93 32.89 -21.77
CA ALA A 20 17.14 31.96 -20.99
C ALA A 20 17.30 30.56 -21.60
N GLN A 21 18.18 29.76 -20.99
CA GLN A 21 18.37 28.37 -21.36
C GLN A 21 17.09 27.61 -21.01
N GLU A 22 16.31 27.32 -22.04
CA GLU A 22 15.11 26.50 -22.00
C GLU A 22 15.44 25.17 -21.29
N LYS A 23 14.85 24.97 -20.11
CA LYS A 23 14.99 23.72 -19.36
C LYS A 23 14.32 22.61 -20.18
N THR A 24 15.15 21.80 -20.81
CA THR A 24 14.75 20.60 -21.52
C THR A 24 13.96 19.69 -20.56
N PRO A 25 12.80 19.15 -20.96
CA PRO A 25 12.01 18.31 -20.08
C PRO A 25 12.79 17.05 -19.70
N ALA A 26 12.83 16.75 -18.40
CA ALA A 26 13.52 15.59 -17.85
C ALA A 26 13.02 14.29 -18.51
N LYS A 27 13.94 13.54 -19.13
CA LYS A 27 13.68 12.20 -19.68
C LYS A 27 13.02 11.33 -18.60
N LYS A 28 11.89 10.67 -18.93
CA LYS A 28 11.32 9.55 -18.15
C LYS A 28 12.47 8.58 -17.81
N LYS A 29 12.67 8.27 -16.52
CA LYS A 29 13.59 7.20 -16.10
C LYS A 29 13.17 5.92 -16.83
N SER A 30 14.10 5.24 -17.49
CA SER A 30 13.80 4.02 -18.23
C SER A 30 13.25 2.94 -17.29
N ASP A 31 12.15 2.31 -17.68
CA ASP A 31 11.59 1.14 -16.98
C ASP A 31 12.42 -0.15 -17.18
N LYS A 32 13.57 -0.07 -17.87
CA LYS A 32 14.49 -1.20 -18.00
C LYS A 32 15.10 -1.55 -16.64
N PRO A 33 15.14 -2.85 -16.26
CA PRO A 33 15.82 -3.28 -15.04
C PRO A 33 17.33 -2.94 -15.13
N LEU A 34 17.92 -2.60 -13.98
CA LEU A 34 19.37 -2.38 -13.87
C LEU A 34 20.15 -3.70 -13.99
N ILE A 35 19.50 -4.81 -13.65
CA ILE A 35 20.01 -6.17 -13.83
C ILE A 35 19.66 -6.62 -15.26
N PRO A 36 20.61 -7.16 -16.04
CA PRO A 36 20.31 -7.68 -17.38
C PRO A 36 19.19 -8.73 -17.35
N GLU A 37 18.33 -8.71 -18.37
CA GLU A 37 17.12 -9.54 -18.44
C GLU A 37 17.37 -11.04 -18.25
N LYS A 38 18.52 -11.56 -18.71
CA LYS A 38 18.91 -12.97 -18.58
C LYS A 38 20.09 -13.19 -17.63
N ALA A 39 20.28 -12.30 -16.66
CA ALA A 39 21.42 -12.39 -15.74
C ALA A 39 21.35 -13.58 -14.78
N VAL A 40 20.15 -14.13 -14.54
CA VAL A 40 19.92 -15.24 -13.61
C VAL A 40 19.43 -16.47 -14.39
N PRO A 41 20.18 -17.58 -14.39
CA PRO A 41 19.77 -18.79 -15.12
C PRO A 41 18.39 -19.29 -14.70
N GLY A 42 17.53 -19.59 -15.67
CA GLY A 42 16.15 -20.05 -15.44
C GLY A 42 15.14 -18.95 -15.14
N TYR A 43 15.56 -17.68 -15.15
CA TYR A 43 14.69 -16.53 -14.86
C TYR A 43 14.86 -15.42 -15.88
N THR A 44 13.73 -14.78 -16.20
CA THR A 44 13.65 -13.52 -16.91
C THR A 44 13.45 -12.38 -15.92
N VAL A 45 14.38 -11.43 -15.90
CA VAL A 45 14.32 -10.26 -15.02
C VAL A 45 13.44 -9.18 -15.64
N LYS A 46 12.37 -8.80 -14.92
CA LYS A 46 11.50 -7.67 -15.28
C LYS A 46 11.45 -6.64 -14.16
N LYS A 47 11.04 -5.43 -14.51
CA LYS A 47 10.77 -4.38 -13.54
C LYS A 47 9.28 -4.04 -13.57
N LEU A 48 8.64 -4.01 -12.41
CA LEU A 48 7.23 -3.68 -12.26
C LEU A 48 7.03 -2.87 -10.98
N GLU A 49 6.37 -1.70 -11.07
CA GLU A 49 6.15 -0.80 -9.92
C GLU A 49 7.45 -0.46 -9.14
N GLY A 50 8.59 -0.48 -9.84
CA GLY A 50 9.92 -0.26 -9.26
C GLY A 50 10.57 -1.48 -8.60
N PHE A 51 9.86 -2.59 -8.45
CA PHE A 51 10.37 -3.86 -7.97
C PHE A 51 11.10 -4.63 -9.08
N HIS A 52 12.10 -5.43 -8.69
CA HIS A 52 12.77 -6.37 -9.59
C HIS A 52 12.12 -7.74 -9.46
N LEU A 53 11.52 -8.22 -10.54
CA LEU A 53 10.89 -9.52 -10.63
C LEU A 53 11.83 -10.48 -11.34
N LEU A 54 12.03 -11.66 -10.78
CA LEU A 54 12.71 -12.78 -11.44
C LEU A 54 11.63 -13.81 -11.75
N ILE A 55 11.15 -13.79 -12.98
CA ILE A 55 10.05 -14.64 -13.44
C ILE A 55 10.66 -15.91 -14.00
N SER A 56 10.32 -17.07 -13.44
CA SER A 56 10.90 -18.31 -13.94
C SER A 56 10.48 -18.61 -15.38
N ASP A 57 11.31 -19.36 -16.09
CA ASP A 57 11.02 -19.78 -17.46
C ASP A 57 9.71 -20.58 -17.52
N GLU A 58 9.35 -21.30 -16.46
CA GLU A 58 8.07 -21.99 -16.33
C GLU A 58 6.91 -20.99 -16.24
N THR A 59 6.97 -20.03 -15.31
CA THR A 59 5.94 -18.97 -15.19
C THR A 59 5.72 -18.23 -16.51
N THR A 60 6.78 -18.00 -17.28
CA THR A 60 6.69 -17.32 -18.58
C THR A 60 5.80 -18.04 -19.57
N LYS A 61 5.73 -19.39 -19.54
CA LYS A 61 4.88 -20.19 -20.43
C LYS A 61 3.39 -20.03 -20.15
N HIS A 62 3.04 -19.57 -18.94
CA HIS A 62 1.67 -19.50 -18.42
C HIS A 62 1.11 -18.08 -18.34
N LEU A 63 1.89 -17.06 -18.69
CA LEU A 63 1.43 -15.66 -18.61
C LEU A 63 0.21 -15.37 -19.49
N ASP A 64 0.03 -16.16 -20.56
CA ASP A 64 -1.06 -16.02 -21.52
C ASP A 64 -2.20 -17.04 -21.31
N ASP A 65 -2.13 -17.87 -20.27
CA ASP A 65 -3.18 -18.84 -19.91
C ASP A 65 -4.56 -18.18 -19.78
N GLN A 66 -5.63 -18.98 -19.89
CA GLN A 66 -7.02 -18.51 -19.95
C GLN A 66 -7.58 -18.04 -18.60
N PHE A 67 -6.94 -17.03 -18.02
CA PHE A 67 -7.47 -16.20 -16.93
C PHE A 67 -8.06 -14.92 -17.52
N GLU A 68 -9.19 -14.46 -16.96
CA GLU A 68 -9.78 -13.17 -17.33
C GLU A 68 -8.85 -12.03 -16.92
N ARG A 69 -8.31 -12.10 -15.70
CA ARG A 69 -7.22 -11.23 -15.24
C ARG A 69 -5.90 -11.97 -15.32
N LYS A 70 -4.95 -11.44 -16.09
CA LYS A 70 -3.69 -12.14 -16.38
C LYS A 70 -2.72 -12.12 -15.18
N PRO A 71 -1.82 -13.11 -15.06
CA PRO A 71 -0.90 -13.19 -13.92
C PRO A 71 -0.09 -11.91 -13.66
N MET A 72 0.44 -11.28 -14.71
CA MET A 72 1.22 -10.04 -14.55
C MET A 72 0.37 -8.85 -14.09
N GLU A 73 -0.92 -8.81 -14.47
CA GLU A 73 -1.85 -7.77 -13.99
C GLU A 73 -2.17 -7.97 -12.51
N VAL A 74 -2.34 -9.23 -12.08
CA VAL A 74 -2.51 -9.57 -10.65
C VAL A 74 -1.31 -9.13 -9.84
N LEU A 75 -0.10 -9.42 -10.31
CA LEU A 75 1.11 -8.99 -9.62
C LEU A 75 1.24 -7.46 -9.58
N GLU A 76 0.85 -6.76 -10.65
CA GLU A 76 0.80 -5.31 -10.66
C GLU A 76 -0.19 -4.76 -9.60
N LEU A 77 -1.37 -5.38 -9.44
CA LEU A 77 -2.35 -5.00 -8.42
C LEU A 77 -1.81 -5.15 -6.99
N GLU A 78 -1.16 -6.27 -6.69
CA GLU A 78 -0.52 -6.52 -5.40
C GLU A 78 0.55 -5.45 -5.10
N LEU A 79 1.46 -5.19 -6.05
CA LEU A 79 2.56 -4.24 -5.87
C LEU A 79 2.08 -2.78 -5.78
N LYS A 80 1.09 -2.39 -6.59
CA LYS A 80 0.42 -1.07 -6.46
C LYS A 80 -0.27 -0.93 -5.11
N GLY A 81 -0.90 -2.01 -4.64
CA GLY A 81 -1.51 -2.10 -3.31
C GLY A 81 -0.49 -1.82 -2.21
N ILE A 82 0.63 -2.53 -2.23
CA ILE A 82 1.74 -2.34 -1.29
C ILE A 82 2.24 -0.90 -1.34
N ALA A 83 2.56 -0.39 -2.53
CA ALA A 83 3.09 0.97 -2.72
C ALA A 83 2.16 2.07 -2.18
N ARG A 84 0.84 1.82 -2.17
CA ARG A 84 -0.17 2.73 -1.63
C ARG A 84 -0.23 2.73 -0.10
N VAL A 85 0.01 1.60 0.55
CA VAL A 85 -0.16 1.47 2.01
C VAL A 85 1.12 1.78 2.81
N VAL A 86 2.29 1.62 2.19
CA VAL A 86 3.60 1.92 2.83
C VAL A 86 4.06 3.37 2.57
N THR A 87 5.04 3.83 3.34
CA THR A 87 5.70 5.12 3.10
C THR A 87 6.73 5.03 1.97
N SER A 88 7.05 6.17 1.35
CA SER A 88 8.10 6.22 0.31
C SER A 88 9.49 5.75 0.78
N ARG A 89 9.78 5.82 2.09
CA ARG A 89 11.04 5.31 2.64
C ARG A 89 11.04 3.78 2.64
N GLN A 90 9.96 3.17 3.13
CA GLN A 90 9.81 1.71 3.12
C GLN A 90 9.72 1.19 1.69
N LEU A 91 8.95 1.84 0.81
CA LEU A 91 8.83 1.44 -0.59
C LEU A 91 10.21 1.37 -1.28
N LYS A 92 11.08 2.35 -1.04
CA LYS A 92 12.45 2.33 -1.59
C LYS A 92 13.27 1.14 -1.08
N ILE A 93 13.11 0.74 0.18
CA ILE A 93 13.77 -0.45 0.74
C ILE A 93 13.20 -1.70 0.09
N LEU A 94 11.88 -1.81 -0.01
CA LEU A 94 11.20 -2.94 -0.64
C LEU A 94 11.57 -3.08 -2.13
N GLN A 95 11.81 -1.98 -2.84
CA GLN A 95 12.26 -2.01 -4.23
C GLN A 95 13.73 -2.45 -4.40
N THR A 96 14.50 -2.60 -3.31
CA THR A 96 15.85 -3.18 -3.35
C THR A 96 15.86 -4.70 -3.28
N ILE A 97 14.81 -5.32 -2.74
CA ILE A 97 14.70 -6.78 -2.74
C ILE A 97 14.19 -7.26 -4.10
N ALA A 98 14.53 -8.51 -4.40
CA ALA A 98 14.00 -9.26 -5.51
C ALA A 98 12.70 -9.98 -5.11
N ILE A 99 11.82 -10.18 -6.10
CA ILE A 99 10.66 -11.06 -5.99
C ILE A 99 10.82 -12.16 -7.04
N PHE A 100 11.07 -13.38 -6.58
CA PHE A 100 11.09 -14.57 -7.42
C PHE A 100 9.65 -15.01 -7.68
N VAL A 101 9.34 -15.39 -8.92
CA VAL A 101 7.98 -15.75 -9.32
C VAL A 101 7.98 -17.12 -9.97
N GLU A 102 7.55 -18.12 -9.20
CA GLU A 102 7.32 -19.49 -9.65
C GLU A 102 5.84 -19.70 -10.03
N TRP A 103 5.59 -20.63 -10.96
CA TRP A 103 4.24 -20.87 -11.45
C TRP A 103 3.40 -21.61 -10.41
N ASP A 104 3.89 -22.77 -9.97
CA ASP A 104 3.25 -23.65 -8.99
C ASP A 104 4.31 -24.62 -8.41
N ASP A 105 5.22 -24.09 -7.59
CA ASP A 105 6.28 -24.86 -6.94
C ASP A 105 5.69 -25.92 -5.99
N PRO A 106 6.21 -27.16 -5.97
CA PRO A 106 5.74 -28.19 -5.04
C PRO A 106 5.75 -27.78 -3.55
N GLU A 107 6.66 -26.90 -3.13
CA GLU A 107 6.69 -26.35 -1.76
C GLU A 107 5.46 -25.49 -1.42
N ALA A 108 4.71 -25.02 -2.44
CA ALA A 108 3.43 -24.34 -2.24
C ALA A 108 2.36 -25.27 -1.66
N HIS A 109 2.52 -26.59 -1.78
CA HIS A 109 1.51 -27.60 -1.42
C HIS A 109 2.06 -28.61 -0.40
N PRO A 110 2.27 -28.21 0.87
CA PRO A 110 2.80 -29.12 1.87
C PRO A 110 1.81 -30.25 2.16
N ALA A 111 2.27 -31.50 2.03
CA ALA A 111 1.44 -32.69 2.14
C ALA A 111 0.61 -32.80 3.44
N ASN A 112 1.05 -32.14 4.52
CA ASN A 112 0.50 -32.31 5.87
C ASN A 112 -0.28 -31.09 6.41
N THR A 113 -0.41 -30.00 5.66
CA THR A 113 -1.05 -28.77 6.18
C THR A 113 -2.44 -28.51 5.60
N GLY A 114 -2.81 -29.17 4.49
CA GLY A 114 -4.09 -28.98 3.81
C GLY A 114 -4.33 -27.55 3.29
N GLY A 115 -3.29 -26.71 3.28
CA GLY A 115 -3.32 -25.31 2.87
C GLY A 115 -2.25 -25.02 1.82
N VAL A 116 -2.43 -23.91 1.10
CA VAL A 116 -1.52 -23.45 0.05
C VAL A 116 -0.64 -22.33 0.58
N VAL A 117 0.68 -22.46 0.46
CA VAL A 117 1.64 -21.40 0.75
C VAL A 117 1.86 -20.61 -0.54
N VAL A 118 1.27 -19.42 -0.64
CA VAL A 118 1.30 -18.64 -1.88
C VAL A 118 2.67 -18.01 -2.13
N ALA A 119 3.29 -17.50 -1.08
CA ALA A 119 4.57 -16.84 -1.12
C ALA A 119 5.31 -17.04 0.21
N ARG A 120 6.60 -16.71 0.21
CA ARG A 120 7.49 -16.80 1.36
C ARG A 120 8.59 -15.75 1.28
N TYR A 121 8.95 -15.18 2.42
CA TYR A 121 10.21 -14.49 2.62
C TYR A 121 11.28 -15.42 3.19
N TRP A 122 12.44 -15.49 2.54
CA TRP A 122 13.54 -16.37 2.96
C TRP A 122 14.51 -15.66 3.89
N TYR A 123 14.36 -15.84 5.20
CA TYR A 123 15.35 -15.38 6.17
C TYR A 123 16.66 -16.15 6.05
N ASP A 124 17.76 -15.45 5.78
CA ASP A 124 19.09 -16.08 5.69
C ASP A 124 20.18 -15.16 6.24
N SER A 125 21.00 -15.68 7.16
CA SER A 125 22.18 -14.97 7.68
C SER A 125 23.48 -15.44 7.01
N GLY A 126 23.41 -16.36 6.05
CA GLY A 126 24.53 -17.08 5.47
C GLY A 126 24.89 -16.65 4.06
N ASN A 127 24.42 -15.49 3.58
CA ASN A 127 24.59 -15.01 2.21
C ASN A 127 24.23 -16.07 1.15
N GLY A 128 23.18 -16.86 1.40
CA GLY A 128 22.69 -17.89 0.49
C GLY A 128 23.37 -19.26 0.59
N ILE A 129 24.34 -19.46 1.49
CA ILE A 129 25.00 -20.76 1.68
C ILE A 129 24.01 -21.85 2.13
N GLY A 130 23.06 -21.50 3.02
CA GLY A 130 22.01 -22.42 3.46
C GLY A 130 21.14 -22.88 2.30
N MET A 131 20.62 -21.92 1.53
CA MET A 131 19.83 -22.17 0.33
C MET A 131 20.56 -23.10 -0.64
N PHE A 132 21.84 -22.83 -0.93
CA PHE A 132 22.63 -23.67 -1.83
C PHE A 132 22.76 -25.11 -1.34
N ARG A 133 22.97 -25.33 -0.04
CA ARG A 133 23.06 -26.69 0.55
C ARG A 133 21.76 -27.46 0.46
N GLU A 134 20.64 -26.75 0.45
CA GLU A 134 19.29 -27.32 0.27
C GLU A 134 18.91 -27.47 -1.22
N GLY A 135 19.85 -27.20 -2.14
CA GLY A 135 19.60 -27.27 -3.59
C GLY A 135 18.79 -26.10 -4.14
N ARG A 136 18.57 -25.04 -3.35
CA ARG A 136 17.84 -23.84 -3.75
C ARG A 136 18.77 -22.80 -4.35
N ASN A 137 18.21 -21.87 -5.12
CA ASN A 137 18.97 -20.74 -5.67
C ASN A 137 19.44 -19.80 -4.54
N PRO A 138 20.75 -19.59 -4.34
CA PRO A 138 21.26 -18.75 -3.25
C PRO A 138 20.81 -17.29 -3.33
N LEU A 139 20.41 -16.80 -4.51
CA LEU A 139 19.89 -15.44 -4.68
C LEU A 139 18.51 -15.24 -4.04
N LYS A 140 17.78 -16.32 -3.69
CA LYS A 140 16.51 -16.24 -2.96
C LYS A 140 16.70 -15.79 -1.50
N ALA A 141 17.91 -15.89 -0.96
CA ALA A 141 18.24 -15.44 0.40
C ALA A 141 17.89 -13.96 0.63
N ASN A 142 17.14 -13.69 1.71
CA ASN A 142 16.61 -12.38 2.10
C ASN A 142 15.73 -11.69 1.04
N ASN A 143 15.10 -12.48 0.18
CA ASN A 143 14.17 -12.01 -0.84
C ASN A 143 12.80 -12.70 -0.70
N VAL A 144 11.82 -12.17 -1.42
CA VAL A 144 10.48 -12.77 -1.50
C VAL A 144 10.44 -13.75 -2.65
N GLU A 145 9.76 -14.86 -2.45
CA GLU A 145 9.40 -15.82 -3.48
C GLU A 145 7.90 -16.05 -3.49
N ILE A 146 7.28 -15.87 -4.64
CA ILE A 146 5.93 -16.34 -4.93
C ILE A 146 6.08 -17.79 -5.38
N LEU A 147 5.63 -18.72 -4.54
CA LEU A 147 5.72 -20.16 -4.81
C LEU A 147 4.65 -20.61 -5.81
N THR A 148 3.49 -19.96 -5.83
CA THR A 148 2.41 -20.30 -6.77
C THR A 148 1.73 -19.04 -7.33
N MET A 149 2.31 -18.51 -8.42
CA MET A 149 1.69 -17.43 -9.19
C MET A 149 0.32 -17.85 -9.74
N LYS A 150 0.12 -19.14 -10.01
CA LYS A 150 -1.17 -19.71 -10.40
C LYS A 150 -2.25 -19.45 -9.34
N PHE A 151 -2.03 -19.88 -8.10
CA PHE A 151 -3.03 -19.70 -7.04
C PHE A 151 -3.23 -18.22 -6.68
N LEU A 152 -2.16 -17.41 -6.72
CA LEU A 152 -2.27 -15.96 -6.58
C LEU A 152 -3.18 -15.39 -7.69
N THR A 153 -3.00 -15.82 -8.94
CA THR A 153 -3.83 -15.39 -10.07
C THR A 153 -5.30 -15.80 -9.89
N GLU A 154 -5.56 -17.03 -9.43
CA GLU A 154 -6.90 -17.55 -9.15
C GLU A 154 -7.63 -16.74 -8.07
N LYS A 155 -6.92 -16.32 -7.01
CA LYS A 155 -7.47 -15.49 -5.91
C LYS A 155 -7.97 -14.14 -6.39
N TRP A 156 -7.33 -13.60 -7.43
CA TRP A 156 -7.64 -12.29 -7.99
C TRP A 156 -8.51 -12.35 -9.25
N GLN A 157 -9.17 -13.48 -9.56
CA GLN A 157 -10.13 -13.48 -10.67
C GLN A 157 -11.39 -12.67 -10.33
N PRO A 158 -12.04 -12.03 -11.31
CA PRO A 158 -13.34 -11.37 -11.11
C PRO A 158 -14.37 -12.30 -10.47
N GLY A 159 -15.19 -11.74 -9.58
CA GLY A 159 -16.16 -12.52 -8.78
C GLY A 159 -15.57 -13.24 -7.57
N LYS A 160 -14.26 -13.22 -7.36
CA LYS A 160 -13.64 -13.67 -6.10
C LYS A 160 -13.59 -12.53 -5.09
N SER A 161 -13.90 -12.82 -3.83
CA SER A 161 -13.88 -11.88 -2.71
C SER A 161 -12.52 -11.84 -2.01
N ASN A 162 -11.43 -11.70 -2.77
CA ASN A 162 -10.13 -11.42 -2.16
C ASN A 162 -10.07 -9.94 -1.77
N GLU A 163 -9.99 -9.68 -0.48
CA GLU A 163 -9.94 -8.31 0.06
C GLU A 163 -8.59 -7.97 0.71
N GLN A 164 -7.59 -8.85 0.56
CA GLN A 164 -6.29 -8.75 1.23
C GLN A 164 -5.15 -8.71 0.20
N LEU A 165 -4.14 -7.89 0.47
CA LEU A 165 -2.85 -7.95 -0.23
C LEU A 165 -2.05 -9.15 0.27
N ILE A 166 -1.95 -10.20 -0.53
CA ILE A 166 -1.28 -11.45 -0.15
C ILE A 166 0.21 -11.23 0.05
N LEU A 167 0.84 -10.44 -0.84
CA LEU A 167 2.28 -10.20 -0.77
C LEU A 167 2.67 -9.23 0.36
N LEU A 168 1.70 -8.56 0.98
CA LEU A 168 1.96 -7.61 2.08
C LEU A 168 2.59 -8.30 3.29
N HIS A 169 2.19 -9.54 3.58
CA HIS A 169 2.77 -10.33 4.67
C HIS A 169 4.27 -10.57 4.42
N GLU A 170 4.64 -11.03 3.23
CA GLU A 170 6.04 -11.32 2.89
C GLU A 170 6.93 -10.08 2.81
N VAL A 171 6.43 -8.97 2.27
CA VAL A 171 7.21 -7.72 2.26
C VAL A 171 7.30 -7.10 3.67
N SER A 172 6.36 -7.41 4.57
CA SER A 172 6.48 -7.06 5.98
C SER A 172 7.67 -7.77 6.63
N HIS A 173 7.91 -9.05 6.31
CA HIS A 173 9.13 -9.75 6.73
C HIS A 173 10.40 -9.08 6.21
N ALA A 174 10.40 -8.61 4.96
CA ALA A 174 11.52 -7.87 4.41
C ALA A 174 11.78 -6.55 5.17
N ILE A 175 10.74 -5.79 5.53
CA ILE A 175 10.91 -4.59 6.38
C ILE A 175 11.40 -4.95 7.77
N HIS A 176 10.89 -6.03 8.37
CA HIS A 176 11.38 -6.51 9.65
C HIS A 176 12.89 -6.79 9.57
N ASN A 177 13.35 -7.50 8.54
CA ASN A 177 14.75 -7.84 8.39
C ASN A 177 15.65 -6.63 8.09
N HIS A 178 15.29 -5.83 7.06
CA HIS A 178 16.18 -4.81 6.51
C HIS A 178 16.10 -3.44 7.20
N LEU A 179 14.97 -3.10 7.83
CA LEU A 179 14.77 -1.80 8.47
C LEU A 179 14.73 -1.88 10.00
N VAL A 180 14.03 -2.88 10.54
CA VAL A 180 13.83 -3.02 11.99
C VAL A 180 14.95 -3.87 12.62
N GLY A 181 15.48 -4.83 11.86
CA GLY A 181 16.42 -5.87 12.30
C GLY A 181 15.67 -7.12 12.74
N GLY A 182 15.90 -8.27 12.09
CA GLY A 182 15.15 -9.51 12.33
C GLY A 182 15.28 -10.13 13.74
N ARG A 183 16.12 -9.58 14.61
CA ARG A 183 16.21 -9.96 16.05
C ARG A 183 16.03 -8.75 16.94
N ASN A 184 15.08 -7.89 16.60
CA ASN A 184 14.87 -6.65 17.32
C ASN A 184 14.26 -6.93 18.71
N PRO A 185 14.90 -6.51 19.81
CA PRO A 185 14.44 -6.81 21.16
C PRO A 185 13.09 -6.16 21.50
N ILE A 186 12.72 -5.05 20.84
CA ILE A 186 11.42 -4.39 21.03
C ILE A 186 10.30 -5.25 20.42
N VAL A 187 10.53 -5.83 19.23
CA VAL A 187 9.58 -6.74 18.59
C VAL A 187 9.40 -8.00 19.45
N GLN A 188 10.50 -8.58 19.92
CA GLN A 188 10.49 -9.75 20.80
C GLN A 188 9.74 -9.49 22.12
N ALA A 189 9.96 -8.34 22.75
CA ALA A 189 9.27 -7.99 23.98
C ALA A 189 7.76 -7.77 23.76
N ALA A 190 7.36 -7.13 22.66
CA ALA A 190 5.94 -6.96 22.31
C ALA A 190 5.26 -8.31 22.03
N TYR A 191 5.93 -9.17 21.26
CA TYR A 191 5.47 -10.54 21.00
C TYR A 191 5.29 -11.33 22.30
N GLN A 192 6.32 -11.36 23.16
CA GLN A 192 6.26 -12.12 24.41
C GLN A 192 5.11 -11.63 25.30
N GLN A 193 4.95 -10.31 25.45
CA GLN A 193 3.84 -9.74 26.21
C GLN A 193 2.47 -10.17 25.64
N ALA A 194 2.31 -10.17 24.32
CA ALA A 194 1.08 -10.58 23.67
C ALA A 194 0.78 -12.07 23.91
N MET A 195 1.80 -12.93 23.89
CA MET A 195 1.68 -14.36 24.16
C MET A 195 1.37 -14.63 25.65
N ASP A 196 2.03 -13.94 26.57
CA ASP A 196 1.77 -14.06 28.02
C ASP A 196 0.32 -13.67 28.36
N ARG A 197 -0.23 -12.69 27.63
CA ARG A 197 -1.63 -12.27 27.73
C ARG A 197 -2.59 -13.13 26.90
N LYS A 198 -2.09 -14.14 26.18
CA LYS A 198 -2.87 -15.07 25.35
C LYS A 198 -3.74 -14.38 24.31
N LEU A 199 -3.31 -13.22 23.80
CA LEU A 199 -4.10 -12.41 22.87
C LEU A 199 -4.40 -13.14 21.56
N TYR A 200 -3.60 -14.15 21.21
CA TYR A 200 -3.63 -14.84 19.92
C TYR A 200 -3.89 -16.35 20.04
N ASP A 201 -4.26 -16.84 21.22
CA ASP A 201 -4.51 -18.26 21.46
C ASP A 201 -5.80 -18.76 20.79
N GLU A 202 -6.86 -17.94 20.81
CA GLU A 202 -8.16 -18.25 20.22
C GLU A 202 -8.75 -17.00 19.55
N VAL A 203 -8.52 -16.87 18.24
CA VAL A 203 -9.02 -15.73 17.47
C VAL A 203 -9.81 -16.19 16.25
N LYS A 204 -10.69 -15.33 15.75
CA LYS A 204 -11.43 -15.61 14.52
C LYS A 204 -10.49 -15.55 13.32
N HIS A 205 -10.59 -16.52 12.44
CA HIS A 205 -10.05 -16.50 11.09
C HIS A 205 -11.13 -16.05 10.10
N VAL A 206 -10.75 -15.48 8.96
CA VAL A 206 -11.70 -15.04 7.91
C VAL A 206 -12.61 -16.16 7.37
N SER A 207 -12.24 -17.43 7.57
CA SER A 207 -13.11 -18.57 7.28
C SER A 207 -14.25 -18.76 8.31
N GLY A 208 -14.36 -17.91 9.32
CA GLY A 208 -15.31 -18.01 10.42
C GLY A 208 -14.93 -18.97 11.55
N ARG A 209 -13.82 -19.71 11.40
CA ARG A 209 -13.31 -20.62 12.44
C ARG A 209 -12.59 -19.84 13.53
N THR A 210 -12.66 -20.32 14.77
CA THR A 210 -11.80 -19.83 15.86
C THR A 210 -10.63 -20.79 16.00
N GLN A 211 -9.41 -20.25 16.00
CA GLN A 211 -8.18 -21.03 16.10
C GLN A 211 -7.04 -20.15 16.61
N ARG A 212 -5.90 -20.76 16.95
CA ARG A 212 -4.68 -20.03 17.29
C ARG A 212 -4.24 -19.18 16.09
N ALA A 213 -3.96 -17.90 16.33
CA ALA A 213 -3.56 -16.97 15.28
C ALA A 213 -2.17 -17.35 14.76
N TYR A 214 -1.92 -17.10 13.48
CA TYR A 214 -0.60 -17.31 12.90
C TYR A 214 0.47 -16.41 13.54
N ALA A 215 0.07 -15.21 13.98
CA ALA A 215 0.87 -14.29 14.78
C ALA A 215 1.43 -14.89 16.08
N ALA A 216 0.86 -16.00 16.58
CA ALA A 216 1.36 -16.68 17.78
C ALA A 216 2.55 -17.62 17.52
N THR A 217 2.93 -17.84 16.26
CA THR A 217 3.95 -18.81 15.86
C THR A 217 5.37 -18.34 16.17
N SER A 218 5.67 -17.06 15.93
CA SER A 218 6.96 -16.44 16.23
C SER A 218 6.83 -14.92 16.28
N ASP A 219 7.87 -14.24 16.78
CA ASP A 219 7.98 -12.78 16.73
C ASP A 219 8.02 -12.22 15.29
N HIS A 220 8.49 -13.01 14.34
CA HIS A 220 8.51 -12.66 12.93
C HIS A 220 7.10 -12.67 12.34
N GLU A 221 6.32 -13.73 12.62
CA GLU A 221 4.94 -13.85 12.18
C GLU A 221 4.01 -12.87 12.87
N TYR A 222 4.26 -12.62 14.16
CA TYR A 222 3.62 -11.54 14.90
C TYR A 222 3.81 -10.19 14.20
N PHE A 223 5.05 -9.86 13.83
CA PHE A 223 5.33 -8.61 13.14
C PHE A 223 4.59 -8.53 11.78
N ALA A 224 4.61 -9.60 10.98
CA ALA A 224 4.01 -9.62 9.65
C ALA A 224 2.47 -9.54 9.70
N GLU A 225 1.82 -10.35 10.52
CA GLU A 225 0.36 -10.36 10.67
C GLU A 225 -0.18 -9.02 11.19
N LEU A 226 0.48 -8.43 12.20
CA LEU A 226 0.10 -7.12 12.71
C LEU A 226 0.33 -6.01 11.68
N SER A 227 1.36 -6.14 10.84
CA SER A 227 1.60 -5.21 9.74
C SER A 227 0.47 -5.26 8.72
N CYS A 228 -0.05 -6.46 8.40
CA CYS A 228 -1.22 -6.61 7.54
C CYS A 228 -2.45 -5.93 8.14
N ALA A 229 -2.77 -6.20 9.42
CA ALA A 229 -3.89 -5.55 10.10
C ALA A 229 -3.74 -4.02 10.14
N TYR A 230 -2.52 -3.51 10.33
CA TYR A 230 -2.24 -2.07 10.44
C TYR A 230 -2.26 -1.33 9.09
N LEU A 231 -1.88 -1.99 8.00
CA LEU A 231 -1.70 -1.37 6.68
C LEU A 231 -2.87 -1.63 5.73
N ASP A 232 -3.50 -2.80 5.83
CA ASP A 232 -4.57 -3.28 4.97
C ASP A 232 -5.57 -4.14 5.77
N LYS A 233 -5.61 -5.46 5.53
CA LYS A 233 -6.42 -6.43 6.26
C LYS A 233 -5.62 -7.70 6.59
N CYS A 234 -5.87 -8.28 7.76
CA CYS A 234 -5.29 -9.55 8.20
C CYS A 234 -6.30 -10.71 8.05
N ALA A 235 -5.80 -11.94 7.91
CA ALA A 235 -6.62 -13.15 7.86
C ALA A 235 -7.09 -13.63 9.24
N PHE A 236 -6.39 -13.24 10.30
CA PHE A 236 -6.72 -13.53 11.69
C PHE A 236 -7.12 -12.25 12.42
N PHE A 237 -8.04 -12.36 13.39
CA PHE A 237 -8.38 -11.25 14.24
C PHE A 237 -7.16 -10.86 15.10
N PRO A 238 -6.81 -9.57 15.22
CA PRO A 238 -7.53 -8.40 14.70
C PRO A 238 -7.38 -8.21 13.19
N PHE A 239 -8.49 -8.05 12.46
CA PHE A 239 -8.48 -8.00 11.00
C PHE A 239 -8.07 -6.62 10.47
N THR A 240 -8.36 -5.58 11.24
CA THR A 240 -8.17 -4.18 10.86
C THR A 240 -7.31 -3.42 11.86
N ARG A 241 -6.89 -2.23 11.46
CA ARG A 241 -6.05 -1.35 12.26
C ARG A 241 -6.74 -0.91 13.55
N GLU A 242 -8.03 -0.61 13.48
CA GLU A 242 -8.85 -0.18 14.62
C GLU A 242 -9.05 -1.31 15.64
N GLU A 243 -9.27 -2.53 15.15
CA GLU A 243 -9.34 -3.72 15.99
C GLU A 243 -7.98 -4.00 16.63
N LEU A 244 -6.89 -3.88 15.87
CA LEU A 244 -5.53 -4.05 16.39
C LEU A 244 -5.25 -3.08 17.53
N LYS A 245 -5.65 -1.81 17.38
CA LYS A 245 -5.49 -0.79 18.42
C LYS A 245 -6.13 -1.17 19.74
N SER A 246 -7.27 -1.86 19.69
CA SER A 246 -8.05 -2.24 20.86
C SER A 246 -7.56 -3.57 21.45
N HIS A 247 -7.30 -4.55 20.58
CA HIS A 247 -6.91 -5.91 20.95
C HIS A 247 -5.49 -6.00 21.47
N ASP A 248 -4.53 -5.43 20.73
CA ASP A 248 -3.13 -5.35 21.10
C ASP A 248 -2.60 -3.90 20.98
N PRO A 249 -2.84 -3.06 22.00
CA PRO A 249 -2.39 -1.67 22.00
C PRO A 249 -0.85 -1.51 21.94
N VAL A 250 -0.09 -2.51 22.38
CA VAL A 250 1.38 -2.47 22.34
C VAL A 250 1.86 -2.81 20.94
N GLY A 251 1.34 -3.89 20.34
CA GLY A 251 1.55 -4.22 18.94
C GLY A 251 1.14 -3.09 18.00
N PHE A 252 0.00 -2.44 18.26
CA PHE A 252 -0.42 -1.25 17.50
C PHE A 252 0.60 -0.11 17.55
N LYS A 253 1.13 0.20 18.74
CA LYS A 253 2.15 1.26 18.89
C LYS A 253 3.45 0.90 18.18
N LEU A 254 3.87 -0.37 18.23
CA LEU A 254 5.01 -0.88 17.47
C LEU A 254 4.79 -0.67 15.96
N MET A 255 3.61 -1.05 15.44
CA MET A 255 3.27 -0.83 14.04
C MET A 255 3.23 0.65 13.68
N GLU A 256 2.74 1.53 14.57
CA GLU A 256 2.75 2.97 14.36
C GLU A 256 4.16 3.57 14.30
N GLN A 257 5.09 3.07 15.12
CA GLN A 257 6.50 3.49 15.09
C GLN A 257 7.19 3.07 13.80
N VAL A 258 6.92 1.85 13.32
CA VAL A 258 7.57 1.31 12.12
C VAL A 258 6.95 1.88 10.85
N TRP A 259 5.62 1.85 10.74
CA TRP A 259 4.88 2.19 9.52
C TRP A 259 4.43 3.65 9.46
N GLY A 260 4.42 4.35 10.59
CA GLY A 260 3.97 5.74 10.71
C GLY A 260 2.45 5.90 10.86
N LYS A 261 2.04 7.07 11.35
CA LYS A 261 0.62 7.45 11.54
C LYS A 261 -0.14 7.60 10.21
N SER A 262 -1.45 7.34 10.21
CA SER A 262 -2.35 7.47 9.03
C SER A 262 -2.33 8.86 8.41
N ASP A 263 -2.21 9.90 9.22
CA ASP A 263 -2.33 11.28 8.75
C ASP A 263 -1.18 11.68 7.83
N ASN A 264 -0.03 11.00 7.96
CA ASN A 264 1.12 11.14 7.06
C ASN A 264 0.99 10.36 5.75
N ARG A 265 0.02 9.44 5.63
CA ARG A 265 -0.23 8.62 4.43
C ARG A 265 -1.27 9.28 3.50
N SER A 266 -2.31 9.90 4.05
CA SER A 266 -3.34 10.63 3.27
C SER A 266 -2.79 11.91 2.61
N ALA A 267 -1.87 12.62 3.27
CA ALA A 267 -1.18 13.77 2.70
C ALA A 267 -0.25 13.38 1.53
N LYS A 268 0.40 12.22 1.60
CA LYS A 268 1.26 11.69 0.53
C LYS A 268 0.48 11.06 -0.63
N ALA A 269 -0.66 10.42 -0.36
CA ALA A 269 -1.57 9.95 -1.41
C ALA A 269 -2.08 11.14 -2.25
N LYS A 270 -2.43 12.26 -1.60
CA LYS A 270 -2.77 13.52 -2.31
C LYS A 270 -1.60 14.09 -3.12
N ALA A 271 -0.36 14.02 -2.61
CA ALA A 271 0.82 14.48 -3.34
C ALA A 271 1.18 13.58 -4.54
N ALA A 272 1.06 12.26 -4.41
CA ALA A 272 1.27 11.30 -5.50
C ALA A 272 0.22 11.47 -6.62
N MET A 273 -1.03 11.73 -6.25
CA MET A 273 -2.12 12.03 -7.19
C MET A 273 -1.90 13.35 -7.95
N GLN A 274 -1.23 14.33 -7.33
CA GLN A 274 -0.83 15.59 -7.99
C GLN A 274 0.38 15.45 -8.93
N VAL A 275 1.24 14.45 -8.73
CA VAL A 275 2.39 14.18 -9.62
C VAL A 275 1.96 13.34 -10.81
N ALA A 276 1.07 12.35 -10.63
CA ALA A 276 0.49 11.57 -11.71
C ALA A 276 -0.33 12.43 -12.69
N ALA A 277 -1.01 13.47 -12.19
CA ALA A 277 -1.73 14.45 -13.01
C ALA A 277 -0.82 15.34 -13.90
N LYS A 278 0.51 15.35 -13.68
CA LYS A 278 1.48 16.18 -14.42
C LYS A 278 2.26 15.43 -15.51
N SER A 279 2.12 14.11 -15.65
CA SER A 279 2.99 13.29 -16.52
C SER A 279 2.30 12.43 -17.59
N SER A 280 1.01 12.61 -17.85
CA SER A 280 0.30 11.93 -18.95
C SER A 280 0.09 12.86 -20.16
N PRO A 281 0.23 12.38 -21.42
CA PRO A 281 -0.05 13.17 -22.62
C PRO A 281 -1.54 13.50 -22.73
N LYS A 282 -1.85 14.66 -23.31
CA LYS A 282 -3.20 15.15 -23.59
C LYS A 282 -4.01 14.10 -24.39
N THR A 283 -5.04 13.58 -23.76
CA THR A 283 -6.33 13.29 -24.40
C THR A 283 -7.39 14.06 -23.62
N GLU A 284 -8.37 14.60 -24.35
CA GLU A 284 -9.35 15.60 -23.89
C GLU A 284 -9.97 15.32 -22.52
N PRO A 285 -10.27 16.37 -21.73
CA PRO A 285 -10.72 16.24 -20.36
C PRO A 285 -12.21 15.81 -20.28
N PRO A 286 -12.58 14.85 -19.43
CA PRO A 286 -13.90 14.87 -18.81
C PRO A 286 -13.97 16.02 -17.80
N SER A 287 -15.14 16.63 -17.73
CA SER A 287 -15.47 17.90 -17.08
C SER A 287 -15.22 17.96 -15.55
N LYS A 288 -15.01 19.20 -15.07
CA LYS A 288 -14.80 19.61 -13.66
C LYS A 288 -15.92 19.18 -12.69
N PRO A 289 -15.67 19.21 -11.36
CA PRO A 289 -16.68 18.93 -10.33
C PRO A 289 -17.88 19.86 -10.48
N SER A 290 -19.07 19.28 -10.62
CA SER A 290 -20.32 20.03 -10.73
C SER A 290 -20.60 20.80 -9.44
N ALA A 291 -21.05 22.04 -9.60
CA ALA A 291 -21.70 22.84 -8.57
C ALA A 291 -22.83 22.05 -7.87
N PRO A 292 -23.35 22.51 -6.71
CA PRO A 292 -24.57 21.95 -6.13
C PRO A 292 -25.63 21.79 -7.23
N PRO A 293 -26.36 20.67 -7.28
CA PRO A 293 -27.24 20.38 -8.41
C PRO A 293 -28.15 21.57 -8.67
N THR A 294 -28.26 22.04 -9.92
CA THR A 294 -29.02 23.27 -10.23
C THR A 294 -30.52 23.03 -10.32
N SER A 295 -30.95 21.77 -10.43
CA SER A 295 -32.38 21.41 -10.42
C SER A 295 -32.86 21.13 -8.98
N PRO A 296 -34.06 21.61 -8.58
CA PRO A 296 -34.62 21.33 -7.26
C PRO A 296 -34.75 19.83 -6.94
N LYS A 297 -34.99 19.00 -7.96
CA LYS A 297 -35.13 17.53 -7.81
C LYS A 297 -33.81 16.87 -7.42
N ASP A 298 -32.71 17.32 -8.02
CA ASP A 298 -31.39 16.75 -7.75
C ASP A 298 -30.82 17.26 -6.42
N GLN A 299 -31.17 18.49 -6.02
CA GLN A 299 -30.88 18.99 -4.67
C GLN A 299 -31.64 18.20 -3.61
N GLU A 300 -32.92 17.88 -3.84
CA GLU A 300 -33.71 17.04 -2.92
C GLU A 300 -33.10 15.64 -2.77
N SER A 301 -32.76 14.98 -3.87
CA SER A 301 -32.17 13.64 -3.82
C SER A 301 -30.83 13.62 -3.08
N ALA A 302 -29.98 14.63 -3.31
CA ALA A 302 -28.71 14.77 -2.59
C ALA A 302 -28.89 15.09 -1.10
N ALA A 303 -29.91 15.86 -0.75
CA ALA A 303 -30.26 16.15 0.64
C ALA A 303 -30.84 14.92 1.35
N GLU A 304 -31.65 14.11 0.66
CA GLU A 304 -32.29 12.90 1.20
C GLU A 304 -31.26 11.83 1.56
N GLN A 305 -30.29 11.56 0.68
CA GLN A 305 -29.19 10.62 0.96
C GLN A 305 -28.36 11.06 2.18
N LYS A 306 -28.13 12.37 2.34
CA LYS A 306 -27.42 12.91 3.50
C LYS A 306 -28.25 12.75 4.77
N LEU A 307 -29.57 12.92 4.69
CA LEU A 307 -30.46 12.75 5.84
C LEU A 307 -30.51 11.30 6.32
N GLU A 308 -30.48 10.32 5.40
CA GLU A 308 -30.44 8.89 5.73
C GLU A 308 -29.16 8.51 6.50
N LEU A 309 -28.00 9.02 6.06
CA LEU A 309 -26.73 8.82 6.77
C LEU A 309 -26.74 9.44 8.17
N ILE A 310 -27.46 10.54 8.35
CA ILE A 310 -27.62 11.18 9.65
C ILE A 310 -28.53 10.36 10.56
N ASP A 311 -29.60 9.76 10.04
CA ASP A 311 -30.50 8.89 10.82
C ASP A 311 -29.75 7.68 11.41
N ILE A 312 -28.79 7.13 10.67
CA ILE A 312 -27.89 6.08 11.15
C ILE A 312 -27.05 6.58 12.33
N LEU A 313 -26.54 7.82 12.28
CA LEU A 313 -25.78 8.42 13.39
C LEU A 313 -26.64 8.57 14.64
N ILE A 314 -27.89 9.00 14.49
CA ILE A 314 -28.86 9.13 15.60
C ILE A 314 -29.12 7.76 16.23
N LYS A 315 -29.44 6.74 15.43
CA LYS A 315 -29.69 5.37 15.90
C LYS A 315 -28.48 4.75 16.60
N SER A 316 -27.27 5.15 16.21
CA SER A 316 -26.02 4.70 16.84
C SER A 316 -25.64 5.47 18.12
N GLY A 317 -26.50 6.36 18.62
CA GLY A 317 -26.26 7.15 19.84
C GLY A 317 -25.24 8.28 19.70
N LYS A 318 -24.85 8.64 18.46
CA LYS A 318 -23.85 9.69 18.17
C LYS A 318 -24.50 11.04 17.98
N THR A 319 -25.24 11.49 18.99
CA THR A 319 -26.12 12.67 18.96
C THR A 319 -25.40 13.96 18.57
N ASP A 320 -24.19 14.23 19.09
CA ASP A 320 -23.45 15.46 18.80
C ASP A 320 -23.03 15.56 17.32
N LYS A 321 -22.57 14.44 16.75
CA LYS A 321 -22.22 14.36 15.32
C LYS A 321 -23.46 14.44 14.43
N ALA A 322 -24.57 13.85 14.86
CA ALA A 322 -25.83 13.99 14.14
C ALA A 322 -26.28 15.46 14.09
N ARG A 323 -26.17 16.21 15.20
CA ARG A 323 -26.53 17.64 15.23
C ARG A 323 -25.68 18.48 14.26
N GLU A 324 -24.37 18.28 14.25
CA GLU A 324 -23.45 18.98 13.33
C GLU A 324 -23.84 18.73 11.87
N ARG A 325 -24.12 17.46 11.52
CA ARG A 325 -24.47 17.08 10.15
C ARG A 325 -25.86 17.55 9.73
N LEU A 326 -26.82 17.63 10.65
CA LEU A 326 -28.13 18.23 10.40
C LEU A 326 -27.98 19.71 10.06
N GLN A 327 -27.15 20.45 10.79
CA GLN A 327 -26.89 21.88 10.51
C GLN A 327 -26.21 22.09 9.15
N ASP A 328 -25.23 21.24 8.81
CA ASP A 328 -24.58 21.27 7.50
C ASP A 328 -25.55 21.00 6.34
N LEU A 329 -26.46 20.03 6.51
CA LEU A 329 -27.47 19.69 5.52
C LEU A 329 -28.43 20.86 5.30
N ILE A 330 -28.92 21.49 6.37
CA ILE A 330 -29.80 22.66 6.30
C ILE A 330 -29.12 23.82 5.58
N LYS A 331 -27.83 24.06 5.86
CA LYS A 331 -27.06 25.13 5.22
C LYS A 331 -26.81 24.85 3.73
N ALA A 332 -26.58 23.60 3.36
CA ALA A 332 -26.24 23.21 2.00
C ALA A 332 -27.46 23.09 1.07
N TYR A 333 -28.65 22.76 1.63
CA TYR A 333 -29.87 22.50 0.85
C TYR A 333 -31.12 23.17 1.47
N PRO A 334 -31.10 24.49 1.75
CA PRO A 334 -32.10 25.15 2.60
C PRO A 334 -33.56 25.02 2.11
N GLU A 335 -33.77 24.88 0.80
CA GLU A 335 -35.09 24.84 0.15
C GLU A 335 -35.64 23.41 -0.08
N THR A 336 -34.95 22.38 0.43
CA THR A 336 -35.37 20.97 0.27
C THR A 336 -36.32 20.52 1.38
N LYS A 337 -37.21 19.57 1.07
CA LYS A 337 -38.05 18.89 2.07
C LYS A 337 -37.19 18.17 3.10
N SER A 338 -36.06 17.60 2.66
CA SER A 338 -35.06 16.97 3.52
C SER A 338 -34.43 17.96 4.52
N ALA A 339 -34.20 19.23 4.15
CA ALA A 339 -33.78 20.26 5.11
C ALA A 339 -34.88 20.62 6.11
N GLY A 340 -36.16 20.59 5.70
CA GLY A 340 -37.30 20.70 6.62
C GLY A 340 -37.30 19.59 7.67
N LYS A 341 -37.20 18.32 7.24
CA LYS A 341 -37.08 17.17 8.15
C LYS A 341 -35.84 17.24 9.04
N ALA A 342 -34.73 17.75 8.51
CA ALA A 342 -33.50 17.94 9.28
C ALA A 342 -33.66 18.96 10.41
N LYS A 343 -34.42 20.05 10.20
CA LYS A 343 -34.75 21.02 11.25
C LYS A 343 -35.57 20.38 12.37
N GLU A 344 -36.61 19.60 12.02
CA GLU A 344 -37.44 18.89 13.00
C GLU A 344 -36.63 17.87 13.81
N LEU A 345 -35.75 17.10 13.15
CA LEU A 345 -34.86 16.16 13.85
C LEU A 345 -33.88 16.89 14.75
N LEU A 346 -33.33 18.03 14.32
CA LEU A 346 -32.40 18.82 15.12
C LEU A 346 -33.07 19.36 16.39
N ASP A 347 -34.34 19.77 16.31
CA ASP A 347 -35.12 20.22 17.46
C ASP A 347 -35.49 19.08 18.43
N LYS A 348 -35.71 17.87 17.92
CA LYS A 348 -35.94 16.66 18.75
C LYS A 348 -34.68 16.14 19.45
N LEU A 349 -33.50 16.53 18.97
CA LEU A 349 -32.21 16.14 19.54
C LEU A 349 -31.64 17.19 20.50
N LYS A 350 -32.34 18.32 20.72
CA LYS A 350 -32.06 19.24 21.83
C LYS A 350 -32.48 18.59 23.14
#